data_AF-A0A7J3CU79-F1
#
_entry.id   AF-A0A7J3CU79-F1
#
_cell.length_a   1.000
_cell.length_b   1.000
_cell.length_c   1.000
_cell.angle_alpha   90.00
_cell.angle_beta   90.00
_cell.angle_gamma   90.00
#
_symmetry.space_group_name_H-M   'P 1'
#
loop_
_entity.id
_entity.type
_entity.pdbx_description
1 polymer ?
#
loop_
_entity_poly.entity_id
_entity_poly.type
_entity_poly.pdbx_seq_one_letter_code
_entity_poly.pdbx_strand_id
1 'polypeptide(L)'
;MKYYQIFFILVFLNLFIVQNLATTLIVNSLDYKDIISSAVFAKHNDYNFLFALTPNQSIFLVKYYTSNKNEPVIYLEGSAIVLANMEAMLREANLKNLTVIKTQSIPLWVADNLNSNQAIVVGSQYGQDALAVSSYAALEGIPIFFYDPEKEGQVFSELSKRNYTNIIFYGPINSQISPTYLEAIKNKEIIDTGSRYSNNIEIIKKFLEKKKTNQAIFVSGYTFEKSMIDKNFPLILVGKSSVPAYYAEFLKQVNISSGVVFAGDADIIDGVQALRSSLKNMDFFIKFGEGYRGSSQPLPLVIMAIPSPKFSIEILDISYNIALKSFELKVKNKGDFVALSASVSIDKIGSGQSSQILLDSSKTTTFSIPLDALAAIEKNKIKSVVLTIMYGEDMKSMDNIDVLTLNDVPVLNYSDNSSVSILGIEYSPKSQEFILTLDGKGFVEGTISFNINNRPVALRVPLTKVSGITKINIKYLLSSEEQAYIDKLEGNYALRLGQKQDVLLKEKIGQAQIQLLKEKSSQSSLDAKSFSTFIFFLVAALIVGFIIFKILNKSKSDHF
;
A
#
# COMPACT_ATOMS: atom_id res chain seq x y z
N MET A 1 11.53 -52.87 39.38
CA MET A 1 12.14 -51.72 38.70
C MET A 1 13.28 -51.20 39.59
N LYS A 2 14.53 -51.30 39.14
CA LYS A 2 15.71 -51.12 40.01
C LYS A 2 15.93 -49.63 40.32
N TYR A 3 16.30 -49.30 41.56
CA TYR A 3 16.56 -47.92 42.04
C TYR A 3 17.42 -47.06 41.09
N TYR A 4 18.33 -47.68 40.33
CA TYR A 4 19.15 -47.02 39.32
C TYR A 4 18.36 -46.42 38.15
N GLN A 5 17.21 -46.98 37.74
CA GLN A 5 16.37 -46.41 36.67
C GLN A 5 15.63 -45.14 37.14
N ILE A 6 15.18 -45.10 38.40
CA ILE A 6 14.55 -43.90 38.98
C ILE A 6 15.59 -42.79 39.20
N PHE A 7 16.80 -43.14 39.64
CA PHE A 7 17.90 -42.19 39.80
C PHE A 7 18.36 -41.62 38.45
N PHE A 8 18.46 -42.44 37.39
CA PHE A 8 18.82 -41.96 36.07
C PHE A 8 17.75 -41.04 35.47
N ILE A 9 16.46 -41.34 35.68
CA ILE A 9 15.35 -40.47 35.28
C ILE A 9 15.38 -39.15 36.06
N LEU A 10 15.63 -39.15 37.38
CA LEU A 10 15.73 -37.93 38.19
C LEU A 10 16.95 -37.06 37.85
N VAL A 11 18.09 -37.67 37.50
CA VAL A 11 19.29 -36.94 37.06
C VAL A 11 19.09 -36.36 35.65
N PHE A 12 18.44 -37.10 34.73
CA PHE A 12 18.06 -36.56 33.42
C PHE A 12 16.98 -35.47 33.54
N LEU A 13 16.02 -35.59 34.46
CA LEU A 13 14.99 -34.57 34.68
C LEU A 13 15.58 -33.27 35.25
N ASN A 14 16.63 -33.35 36.07
CA ASN A 14 17.31 -32.17 36.61
C ASN A 14 18.31 -31.53 35.62
N LEU A 15 18.88 -32.29 34.68
CA LEU A 15 19.81 -31.78 33.68
C LEU A 15 19.14 -30.97 32.55
N PHE A 16 17.81 -31.05 32.40
CA PHE A 16 17.06 -30.32 31.37
C PHE A 16 16.26 -29.11 31.88
N ILE A 17 16.32 -28.78 33.18
CA ILE A 17 15.74 -27.53 33.72
C ILE A 17 16.82 -26.45 33.76
N VAL A 18 17.50 -26.22 32.64
CA VAL A 18 17.99 -24.87 32.38
C VAL A 18 16.75 -24.12 31.95
N GLN A 19 16.08 -23.46 32.91
CA GLN A 19 15.06 -22.47 32.59
C GLN A 19 15.77 -21.38 31.77
N ASN A 20 15.77 -21.51 30.46
CA ASN A 20 16.09 -20.40 29.57
C ASN A 20 15.03 -19.34 29.85
N LEU A 21 15.39 -18.39 30.71
CA LEU A 21 14.59 -17.20 30.93
C LEU A 21 14.50 -16.51 29.57
N ALA A 22 13.32 -16.50 28.98
CA ALA A 22 13.08 -15.82 27.72
C ALA A 22 13.50 -14.35 27.88
N THR A 23 14.38 -13.89 27.00
CA THR A 23 14.81 -12.48 26.97
C THR A 23 13.60 -11.60 26.73
N THR A 24 13.54 -10.46 27.42
CA THR A 24 12.51 -9.45 27.23
C THR A 24 13.08 -8.25 26.47
N LEU A 25 12.49 -7.93 25.33
CA LEU A 25 12.75 -6.71 24.56
C LEU A 25 11.72 -5.64 24.94
N ILE A 26 12.21 -4.53 25.49
CA ILE A 26 11.42 -3.35 25.84
C ILE A 26 11.76 -2.23 24.86
N VAL A 27 10.77 -1.71 24.15
CA VAL A 27 10.93 -0.60 23.21
C VAL A 27 10.32 0.68 23.75
N ASN A 28 11.11 1.74 23.73
CA ASN A 28 10.71 3.11 24.03
C ASN A 28 10.74 3.94 22.74
N SER A 29 9.67 3.86 21.95
CA SER A 29 9.47 4.65 20.75
C SER A 29 7.98 4.89 20.51
N LEU A 30 7.64 6.06 19.97
CA LEU A 30 6.33 6.43 19.45
C LEU A 30 6.21 6.17 17.93
N ASP A 31 7.32 5.82 17.26
CA ASP A 31 7.30 5.50 15.83
C ASP A 31 6.83 4.05 15.63
N TYR A 32 5.73 3.88 14.89
CA TYR A 32 5.17 2.56 14.62
C TYR A 32 6.15 1.65 13.86
N LYS A 33 7.06 2.22 13.05
CA LYS A 33 8.09 1.48 12.31
C LYS A 33 9.06 0.81 13.27
N ASP A 34 9.48 1.54 14.31
CA ASP A 34 10.36 1.04 15.35
C ASP A 34 9.69 -0.12 16.11
N ILE A 35 8.41 0.05 16.46
CA ILE A 35 7.63 -0.95 17.19
C ILE A 35 7.43 -2.23 16.36
N ILE A 36 7.00 -2.12 15.10
CA ILE A 36 6.76 -3.29 14.23
C ILE A 36 8.08 -4.03 13.96
N SER A 37 9.16 -3.32 13.60
CA SER A 37 10.46 -3.99 13.34
C SER A 37 11.00 -4.68 14.59
N SER A 38 10.84 -4.06 15.76
CA SER A 38 11.25 -4.68 17.03
C SER A 38 10.41 -5.90 17.38
N ALA A 39 9.11 -5.87 17.10
CA ALA A 39 8.24 -7.01 17.29
C ALA A 39 8.63 -8.18 16.40
N VAL A 40 8.94 -7.92 15.11
CA VAL A 40 9.49 -8.92 14.19
C VAL A 40 10.77 -9.53 14.75
N PHE A 41 11.73 -8.69 15.17
CA PHE A 41 12.98 -9.14 15.76
C PHE A 41 12.76 -9.99 17.01
N ALA A 42 11.91 -9.54 17.94
CA ALA A 42 11.61 -10.26 19.16
C ALA A 42 10.96 -11.61 18.88
N LYS A 43 9.98 -11.66 17.98
CA LYS A 43 9.25 -12.89 17.64
C LYS A 43 10.13 -13.90 16.90
N HIS A 44 11.03 -13.43 16.04
CA HIS A 44 12.02 -14.29 15.41
C HIS A 44 12.89 -15.01 16.46
N ASN A 45 13.40 -14.25 17.44
CA ASN A 45 14.31 -14.72 18.48
C ASN A 45 13.63 -15.34 19.72
N ASP A 46 12.31 -15.56 19.69
CA ASP A 46 11.53 -16.07 20.84
C ASP A 46 11.62 -15.19 22.11
N TYR A 47 11.75 -13.88 21.92
CA TYR A 47 11.76 -12.91 23.02
C TYR A 47 10.35 -12.48 23.39
N ASN A 48 10.16 -12.13 24.67
CA ASN A 48 8.98 -11.38 25.08
C ASN A 48 9.12 -9.95 24.53
N PHE A 49 8.07 -9.45 23.89
CA PHE A 49 8.07 -8.11 23.32
C PHE A 49 7.16 -7.18 24.12
N LEU A 50 7.67 -6.01 24.50
CA LEU A 50 6.95 -5.00 25.25
C LEU A 50 7.20 -3.62 24.65
N PHE A 51 6.15 -2.82 24.56
CA PHE A 51 6.22 -1.41 24.19
C PHE A 51 5.16 -0.63 24.98
N ALA A 52 5.36 0.68 25.08
CA ALA A 52 4.41 1.60 25.71
C ALA A 52 4.11 2.75 24.74
N LEU A 53 2.93 3.35 24.90
CA LEU A 53 2.49 4.51 24.12
C LEU A 53 2.35 5.76 24.98
N THR A 54 2.46 5.62 26.31
CA THR A 54 2.35 6.73 27.25
C THR A 54 3.39 6.60 28.36
N PRO A 55 3.82 7.72 28.97
CA PRO A 55 4.70 7.71 30.15
C PRO A 55 4.20 6.78 31.27
N ASN A 56 2.89 6.78 31.55
CA ASN A 56 2.30 5.93 32.59
C ASN A 56 2.42 4.45 32.27
N GLN A 57 2.21 4.06 31.01
CA GLN A 57 2.44 2.68 30.56
C GLN A 57 3.93 2.32 30.69
N SER A 58 4.85 3.21 30.32
CA SER A 58 6.29 2.97 30.47
C SER A 58 6.69 2.75 31.93
N ILE A 59 6.23 3.60 32.85
CA ILE A 59 6.45 3.45 34.30
C ILE A 59 5.89 2.11 34.80
N PHE A 60 4.68 1.76 34.33
CA PHE A 60 4.04 0.50 34.65
C PHE A 60 4.89 -0.69 34.16
N LEU A 61 5.37 -0.65 32.92
CA LEU A 61 6.23 -1.70 32.36
C LEU A 61 7.49 -1.89 33.20
N VAL A 62 8.18 -0.80 33.55
CA VAL A 62 9.36 -0.84 34.40
C VAL A 62 9.01 -1.49 35.74
N LYS A 63 7.92 -1.11 36.40
CA LYS A 63 7.57 -1.63 37.72
C LYS A 63 7.24 -3.13 37.73
N TYR A 64 6.48 -3.62 36.76
CA TYR A 64 5.90 -4.97 36.83
C TYR A 64 6.68 -6.03 36.03
N TYR A 65 7.30 -5.67 34.90
CA TYR A 65 8.07 -6.64 34.12
C TYR A 65 9.48 -6.88 34.63
N THR A 66 10.06 -5.91 35.34
CA THR A 66 11.40 -6.05 35.95
C THR A 66 11.39 -6.73 37.31
N SER A 67 10.25 -7.29 37.72
CA SER A 67 10.10 -8.01 39.00
C SER A 67 11.07 -9.18 39.14
N ASN A 68 11.42 -9.85 38.03
CA ASN A 68 12.51 -10.83 37.99
C ASN A 68 13.84 -10.18 37.61
N LYS A 69 14.67 -9.90 38.62
CA LYS A 69 15.98 -9.24 38.44
C LYS A 69 17.00 -10.02 37.60
N ASN A 70 16.81 -11.33 37.42
CA ASN A 70 17.74 -12.18 36.67
C ASN A 70 17.32 -12.34 35.19
N GLU A 71 16.13 -11.88 34.81
CA GLU A 71 15.66 -11.96 33.43
C GLU A 71 16.54 -11.10 32.50
N PRO A 72 17.03 -11.63 31.37
CA PRO A 72 17.71 -10.82 30.37
C PRO A 72 16.75 -9.79 29.79
N VAL A 73 17.13 -8.52 29.84
CA VAL A 73 16.33 -7.41 29.31
C VAL A 73 17.16 -6.64 28.29
N ILE A 74 16.63 -6.51 27.09
CA ILE A 74 17.13 -5.59 26.06
C ILE A 74 16.21 -4.38 26.07
N TYR A 75 16.76 -3.22 26.41
CA TYR A 75 16.09 -1.94 26.32
C TYR A 75 16.52 -1.22 25.05
N LEU A 76 15.58 -0.94 24.16
CA LEU A 76 15.79 -0.30 22.88
C LEU A 76 15.08 1.05 22.83
N GLU A 77 15.85 2.11 22.62
CA GLU A 77 15.37 3.50 22.61
C GLU A 77 15.55 4.09 21.20
N GLY A 78 14.43 4.52 20.61
CA GLY A 78 14.39 5.17 19.30
C GLY A 78 14.54 6.68 19.40
N SER A 79 14.39 7.37 18.28
CA SER A 79 14.50 8.84 18.23
C SER A 79 13.25 9.56 18.80
N ALA A 80 12.06 8.95 18.64
CA ALA A 80 10.80 9.48 19.15
C ALA A 80 10.42 8.81 20.48
N ILE A 81 11.07 9.18 21.58
CA ILE A 81 10.90 8.53 22.89
C ILE A 81 9.53 8.78 23.54
N VAL A 82 8.98 7.77 24.23
CA VAL A 82 7.72 7.86 25.00
C VAL A 82 7.97 8.41 26.40
N LEU A 83 9.01 7.89 27.08
CA LEU A 83 9.41 8.29 28.43
C LEU A 83 10.90 8.59 28.48
N ALA A 84 11.26 9.84 28.81
CA ALA A 84 12.63 10.20 29.09
C ALA A 84 13.15 9.49 30.35
N ASN A 85 14.46 9.20 30.39
CA ASN A 85 15.13 8.56 31.52
C ASN A 85 14.64 7.14 31.88
N MET A 86 13.91 6.46 30.99
CA MET A 86 13.45 5.09 31.24
C MET A 86 14.64 4.12 31.47
N GLU A 87 15.79 4.36 30.83
CA GLU A 87 17.03 3.65 31.13
C GLU A 87 17.41 3.73 32.62
N ALA A 88 17.40 4.93 33.21
CA ALA A 88 17.78 5.12 34.61
C ALA A 88 16.83 4.35 35.54
N MET A 89 15.53 4.39 35.26
CA MET A 89 14.54 3.63 36.02
C MET A 89 14.75 2.11 35.93
N LEU A 90 15.13 1.59 34.76
CA LEU A 90 15.45 0.17 34.58
C LEU A 90 16.72 -0.23 35.35
N ARG A 91 17.71 0.66 35.43
CA ARG A 91 18.92 0.45 36.25
C ARG A 91 18.60 0.48 37.75
N GLU A 92 17.77 1.42 38.20
CA GLU A 92 17.31 1.51 39.59
C GLU A 92 16.46 0.30 40.02
N ALA A 93 15.77 -0.34 39.08
CA ALA A 93 15.09 -1.62 39.31
C ALA A 93 16.05 -2.80 39.61
N ASN A 94 17.36 -2.59 39.49
CA ASN A 94 18.42 -3.57 39.76
C ASN A 94 18.32 -4.83 38.88
N LEU A 95 18.02 -4.66 37.59
CA LEU A 95 18.13 -5.71 36.59
C LEU A 95 19.60 -6.09 36.38
N LYS A 96 19.95 -7.37 36.60
CA LYS A 96 21.34 -7.83 36.48
C LYS A 96 21.81 -7.96 35.03
N ASN A 97 20.89 -8.23 34.11
CA ASN A 97 21.16 -8.56 32.72
C ASN A 97 20.51 -7.54 31.77
N LEU A 98 20.74 -6.25 32.02
CA LEU A 98 20.20 -5.16 31.21
C LEU A 98 21.18 -4.72 30.12
N THR A 99 20.79 -4.91 28.86
CA THR A 99 21.46 -4.35 27.68
C THR A 99 20.69 -3.11 27.22
N VAL A 100 21.38 -1.98 27.09
CA VAL A 100 20.79 -0.71 26.64
C VAL A 100 21.30 -0.38 25.25
N ILE A 101 20.38 -0.11 24.33
CA ILE A 101 20.67 0.23 22.94
C ILE A 101 19.92 1.51 22.60
N LYS A 102 20.66 2.55 22.22
CA LYS A 102 20.12 3.81 21.74
C LYS A 102 20.52 3.96 20.28
N THR A 103 19.54 4.16 19.40
CA THR A 103 19.78 4.26 17.95
C THR A 103 18.89 5.31 17.34
N GLN A 104 19.36 5.94 16.26
CA GLN A 104 18.55 6.86 15.47
C GLN A 104 17.47 6.13 14.65
N SER A 105 17.71 4.86 14.31
CA SER A 105 16.78 4.02 13.57
C SER A 105 16.79 2.60 14.13
N ILE A 106 15.68 2.22 14.77
CA ILE A 106 15.47 0.86 15.25
C ILE A 106 15.34 -0.14 14.09
N PRO A 107 14.63 0.15 12.99
CA PRO A 107 14.57 -0.75 11.84
C PRO A 107 15.95 -1.11 11.26
N LEU A 108 16.88 -0.15 11.18
CA LEU A 108 18.25 -0.43 10.73
C LEU A 108 19.04 -1.26 11.75
N TRP A 109 18.87 -0.99 13.05
CA TRP A 109 19.46 -1.83 14.09
C TRP A 109 18.92 -3.27 14.01
N VAL A 110 17.61 -3.46 13.80
CA VAL A 110 17.01 -4.78 13.58
C VAL A 110 17.62 -5.46 12.35
N ALA A 111 17.79 -4.72 11.25
CA ALA A 111 18.41 -5.24 10.03
C ALA A 111 19.86 -5.73 10.25
N ASP A 112 20.61 -5.07 11.14
CA ASP A 112 21.99 -5.46 11.49
C ASP A 112 22.04 -6.69 12.42
N ASN A 113 20.94 -7.01 13.11
CA ASN A 113 20.87 -8.10 14.10
C ASN A 113 20.05 -9.30 13.62
N LEU A 114 19.48 -9.24 12.42
CA LEU A 114 18.84 -10.37 11.75
C LEU A 114 19.80 -10.97 10.71
N ASN A 115 20.10 -12.26 10.84
CA ASN A 115 20.96 -12.97 9.89
C ASN A 115 20.16 -13.44 8.67
N SER A 116 19.78 -12.48 7.81
CA SER A 116 19.02 -12.72 6.58
C SER A 116 19.72 -12.12 5.38
N ASN A 117 19.68 -12.84 4.25
CA ASN A 117 20.07 -12.31 2.94
C ASN A 117 18.88 -11.72 2.17
N GLN A 118 17.69 -11.70 2.80
CA GLN A 118 16.48 -11.14 2.25
C GLN A 118 16.10 -9.85 2.99
N ALA A 119 15.36 -8.98 2.32
CA ALA A 119 14.71 -7.81 2.90
C ALA A 119 13.30 -7.64 2.33
N ILE A 120 12.40 -7.07 3.13
CA ILE A 120 11.08 -6.64 2.66
C ILE A 120 11.05 -5.12 2.71
N VAL A 121 10.58 -4.47 1.63
CA VAL A 121 10.39 -3.04 1.53
C VAL A 121 8.90 -2.75 1.43
N VAL A 122 8.38 -1.91 2.33
CA VAL A 122 6.99 -1.44 2.38
C VAL A 122 6.94 0.08 2.41
N GLY A 123 5.83 0.70 2.00
CA GLY A 123 5.70 2.16 2.11
C GLY A 123 5.56 2.62 3.57
N SER A 124 6.26 3.69 3.93
CA SER A 124 6.22 4.30 5.27
C SER A 124 4.88 4.97 5.62
N GLN A 125 3.99 5.13 4.64
CA GLN A 125 2.62 5.59 4.82
C GLN A 125 1.60 4.45 4.91
N TYR A 126 2.01 3.20 4.64
CA TYR A 126 1.15 2.03 4.60
C TYR A 126 1.47 1.09 5.76
N GLY A 127 1.07 1.47 6.98
CA GLY A 127 1.27 0.65 8.18
C GLY A 127 0.61 -0.72 8.08
N GLN A 128 -0.54 -0.81 7.40
CA GLN A 128 -1.22 -2.08 7.11
C GLN A 128 -0.34 -3.04 6.31
N ASP A 129 0.50 -2.54 5.41
CA ASP A 129 1.39 -3.36 4.58
C ASP A 129 2.57 -3.89 5.41
N ALA A 130 3.14 -3.05 6.27
CA ALA A 130 4.15 -3.46 7.23
C ALA A 130 3.62 -4.56 8.18
N LEU A 131 2.37 -4.42 8.63
CA LEU A 131 1.72 -5.42 9.47
C LEU A 131 1.42 -6.70 8.67
N ALA A 132 0.96 -6.60 7.42
CA ALA A 132 0.66 -7.74 6.55
C ALA A 132 1.86 -8.69 6.38
N VAL A 133 3.06 -8.15 6.24
CA VAL A 133 4.29 -8.95 6.02
C VAL A 133 4.96 -9.43 7.31
N SER A 134 4.56 -8.88 8.47
CA SER A 134 5.29 -9.02 9.73
C SER A 134 5.40 -10.46 10.27
N SER A 135 4.34 -11.27 10.19
CA SER A 135 4.40 -12.68 10.63
C SER A 135 5.34 -13.51 9.77
N TYR A 136 5.35 -13.28 8.45
CA TYR A 136 6.29 -13.93 7.53
C TYR A 136 7.72 -13.46 7.77
N ALA A 137 7.91 -12.15 7.97
CA ALA A 137 9.19 -11.56 8.34
C ALA A 137 9.73 -12.16 9.65
N ALA A 138 8.89 -12.33 10.67
CA ALA A 138 9.28 -12.95 11.94
C ALA A 138 9.62 -14.44 11.80
N LEU A 139 8.90 -15.17 10.95
CA LEU A 139 9.15 -16.59 10.66
C LEU A 139 10.53 -16.80 10.03
N GLU A 140 10.85 -16.02 8.99
CA GLU A 140 12.08 -16.21 8.22
C GLU A 140 13.25 -15.33 8.72
N GLY A 141 13.02 -14.45 9.71
CA GLY A 141 14.05 -13.53 10.21
C GLY A 141 14.40 -12.41 9.23
N ILE A 142 13.41 -11.93 8.48
CA ILE A 142 13.62 -10.94 7.42
C ILE A 142 13.38 -9.52 7.97
N PRO A 143 14.31 -8.58 7.82
CA PRO A 143 14.08 -7.19 8.20
C PRO A 143 13.10 -6.48 7.26
N ILE A 144 12.33 -5.55 7.83
CA ILE A 144 11.41 -4.68 7.10
C ILE A 144 12.02 -3.28 6.99
N PHE A 145 12.14 -2.79 5.76
CA PHE A 145 12.54 -1.44 5.40
C PHE A 145 11.31 -0.62 5.01
N PHE A 146 11.31 0.65 5.40
CA PHE A 146 10.21 1.57 5.15
C PHE A 146 10.62 2.59 4.10
N TYR A 147 9.99 2.51 2.93
CA TYR A 147 10.20 3.37 1.79
C TYR A 147 9.46 4.70 1.95
N ASP A 148 10.17 5.77 1.68
CA ASP A 148 9.67 7.15 1.64
C ASP A 148 10.23 7.77 0.35
N PRO A 149 9.39 8.26 -0.58
CA PRO A 149 9.86 8.89 -1.82
C PRO A 149 10.88 10.00 -1.59
N GLU A 150 10.77 10.75 -0.48
CA GLU A 150 11.70 11.84 -0.17
C GLU A 150 13.08 11.34 0.29
N LYS A 151 13.18 10.08 0.72
CA LYS A 151 14.39 9.44 1.24
C LYS A 151 14.77 8.19 0.47
N GLU A 152 14.31 8.07 -0.77
CA GLU A 152 14.53 6.91 -1.64
C GLU A 152 16.00 6.47 -1.64
N GLY A 153 16.93 7.39 -1.93
CA GLY A 153 18.35 7.08 -2.00
C GLY A 153 18.95 6.54 -0.69
N GLN A 154 18.40 6.93 0.47
CA GLN A 154 18.84 6.40 1.77
C GLN A 154 18.45 4.93 1.91
N VAL A 155 17.20 4.58 1.60
CA VAL A 155 16.71 3.20 1.70
C VAL A 155 17.53 2.26 0.80
N PHE A 156 17.76 2.65 -0.45
CA PHE A 156 18.54 1.84 -1.38
C PHE A 156 20.03 1.75 -1.00
N SER A 157 20.60 2.83 -0.44
CA SER A 157 21.96 2.78 0.11
C SER A 157 22.09 1.78 1.25
N GLU A 158 21.12 1.76 2.18
CA GLU A 158 21.10 0.83 3.31
C GLU A 158 20.87 -0.63 2.86
N LEU A 159 20.05 -0.86 1.83
CA LEU A 159 19.86 -2.18 1.23
C LEU A 159 21.14 -2.68 0.55
N SER A 160 21.80 -1.85 -0.26
CA SER A 160 23.06 -2.20 -0.93
C SER A 160 24.20 -2.45 0.06
N LYS A 161 24.33 -1.61 1.10
CA LYS A 161 25.38 -1.74 2.13
C LYS A 161 25.35 -3.10 2.83
N ARG A 162 24.15 -3.68 3.02
CA ARG A 162 23.94 -4.98 3.67
C ARG A 162 23.98 -6.17 2.71
N ASN A 163 24.15 -5.93 1.41
CA ASN A 163 24.24 -6.96 0.38
C ASN A 163 23.03 -7.92 0.36
N TYR A 164 21.81 -7.42 0.59
CA TYR A 164 20.61 -8.26 0.43
C TYR A 164 20.49 -8.76 -1.01
N THR A 165 20.33 -10.08 -1.16
CA THR A 165 20.29 -10.74 -2.46
C THR A 165 18.88 -10.94 -2.97
N ASN A 166 17.88 -11.00 -2.08
CA ASN A 166 16.47 -11.13 -2.45
C ASN A 166 15.65 -10.03 -1.77
N ILE A 167 14.98 -9.20 -2.56
CA ILE A 167 14.23 -8.07 -2.02
C ILE A 167 12.77 -8.17 -2.46
N ILE A 168 11.85 -8.20 -1.49
CA ILE A 168 10.41 -8.19 -1.73
C ILE A 168 9.93 -6.74 -1.59
N PHE A 169 9.43 -6.14 -2.66
CA PHE A 169 8.67 -4.90 -2.63
C PHE A 169 7.20 -5.24 -2.43
N TYR A 170 6.61 -4.79 -1.33
CA TYR A 170 5.24 -5.14 -0.97
C TYR A 170 4.37 -3.88 -0.89
N GLY A 171 3.20 -3.93 -1.53
CA GLY A 171 2.25 -2.82 -1.59
C GLY A 171 2.44 -1.90 -2.80
N PRO A 172 1.66 -0.81 -2.91
CA PRO A 172 1.62 0.08 -4.08
C PRO A 172 2.78 1.08 -4.13
N ILE A 173 4.00 0.61 -3.83
CA ILE A 173 5.22 1.43 -3.83
C ILE A 173 6.04 1.27 -5.11
N ASN A 174 5.84 0.21 -5.89
CA ASN A 174 6.68 -0.07 -7.05
C ASN A 174 6.63 1.05 -8.10
N SER A 175 5.47 1.66 -8.33
CA SER A 175 5.30 2.78 -9.26
C SER A 175 5.93 4.09 -8.77
N GLN A 176 6.29 4.17 -7.48
CA GLN A 176 6.89 5.35 -6.85
C GLN A 176 8.42 5.29 -6.89
N ILE A 177 8.99 4.09 -7.01
CA ILE A 177 10.43 3.86 -7.01
C ILE A 177 11.02 4.19 -8.38
N SER A 178 12.12 4.92 -8.40
CA SER A 178 12.87 5.22 -9.62
C SER A 178 13.32 3.92 -10.32
N PRO A 179 13.12 3.79 -11.65
CA PRO A 179 13.53 2.60 -12.40
C PRO A 179 15.01 2.24 -12.21
N THR A 180 15.88 3.24 -12.03
CA THR A 180 17.31 3.03 -11.79
C THR A 180 17.58 2.16 -10.55
N TYR A 181 16.84 2.35 -9.46
CA TYR A 181 17.01 1.55 -8.26
C TYR A 181 16.40 0.15 -8.40
N LEU A 182 15.25 0.03 -9.07
CA LEU A 182 14.64 -1.28 -9.35
C LEU A 182 15.53 -2.14 -10.25
N GLU A 183 16.18 -1.54 -11.25
CA GLU A 183 17.10 -2.22 -12.16
C GLU A 183 18.40 -2.65 -11.46
N ALA A 184 18.87 -1.89 -10.46
CA ALA A 184 20.05 -2.25 -9.68
C ALA A 184 19.87 -3.52 -8.83
N ILE A 185 18.62 -3.89 -8.51
CA ILE A 185 18.29 -5.08 -7.72
C ILE A 185 17.97 -6.25 -8.65
N LYS A 186 18.90 -7.21 -8.70
CA LYS A 186 18.81 -8.38 -9.58
C LYS A 186 17.65 -9.31 -9.24
N ASN A 187 17.59 -9.80 -7.99
CA ASN A 187 16.50 -10.67 -7.54
C ASN A 187 15.51 -9.86 -6.70
N LYS A 188 14.62 -9.17 -7.40
CA LYS A 188 13.47 -8.50 -6.79
C LYS A 188 12.20 -9.30 -7.03
N GLU A 189 11.33 -9.30 -6.04
CA GLU A 189 9.95 -9.74 -6.15
C GLU A 189 9.04 -8.54 -5.85
N ILE A 190 8.01 -8.34 -6.66
CA ILE A 190 7.05 -7.25 -6.47
C ILE A 190 5.69 -7.88 -6.17
N ILE A 191 5.18 -7.65 -4.97
CA ILE A 191 3.84 -8.05 -4.53
C ILE A 191 2.97 -6.79 -4.52
N ASP A 192 2.47 -6.46 -5.71
CA ASP A 192 1.51 -5.37 -5.96
C ASP A 192 0.46 -5.82 -6.99
N THR A 193 -0.47 -6.63 -6.51
CA THR A 193 -1.54 -7.29 -7.28
C THR A 193 -2.81 -6.43 -7.43
N GLY A 194 -2.69 -5.14 -7.07
CA GLY A 194 -3.75 -4.13 -7.19
C GLY A 194 -4.77 -4.10 -6.05
N SER A 195 -4.54 -4.84 -4.96
CA SER A 195 -5.31 -4.70 -3.73
C SER A 195 -4.56 -5.25 -2.51
N ARG A 196 -4.78 -4.64 -1.34
CA ARG A 196 -4.19 -5.10 -0.07
C ARG A 196 -4.53 -6.55 0.27
N TYR A 197 -5.74 -7.01 -0.06
CA TYR A 197 -6.16 -8.40 0.18
C TYR A 197 -5.43 -9.37 -0.72
N SER A 198 -5.35 -9.07 -2.02
CA SER A 198 -4.63 -9.90 -2.98
C SER A 198 -3.12 -9.92 -2.68
N ASN A 199 -2.53 -8.81 -2.25
CA ASN A 199 -1.15 -8.77 -1.77
C ASN A 199 -0.98 -9.65 -0.52
N ASN A 200 -1.93 -9.58 0.40
CA ASN A 200 -1.88 -10.38 1.62
C ASN A 200 -2.10 -11.88 1.33
N ILE A 201 -2.87 -12.27 0.30
CA ILE A 201 -2.91 -13.66 -0.18
C ILE A 201 -1.51 -14.16 -0.54
N GLU A 202 -0.73 -13.39 -1.30
CA GLU A 202 0.60 -13.81 -1.75
C GLU A 202 1.58 -13.99 -0.56
N ILE A 203 1.52 -13.11 0.44
CA ILE A 203 2.37 -13.28 1.63
C ILE A 203 1.90 -14.43 2.54
N ILE A 204 0.59 -14.68 2.63
CA ILE A 204 0.05 -15.85 3.33
C ILE A 204 0.50 -17.14 2.65
N LYS A 205 0.49 -17.22 1.31
CA LYS A 205 1.00 -18.38 0.57
C LYS A 205 2.46 -18.66 0.94
N LYS A 206 3.32 -17.64 0.91
CA LYS A 206 4.73 -17.75 1.31
C LYS A 206 4.89 -18.22 2.75
N PHE A 207 4.10 -17.68 3.68
CA PHE A 207 4.08 -18.15 5.07
C PHE A 207 3.71 -19.63 5.14
N LEU A 208 2.62 -20.05 4.48
CA LEU A 208 2.12 -21.42 4.53
C LEU A 208 2.99 -22.41 3.77
N GLU A 209 3.84 -21.97 2.84
CA GLU A 209 4.88 -22.80 2.22
C GLU A 209 5.95 -23.19 3.24
N LYS A 210 6.29 -22.28 4.15
CA LYS A 210 7.28 -22.50 5.22
C LYS A 210 6.69 -23.17 6.45
N LYS A 211 5.44 -22.83 6.79
CA LYS A 211 4.79 -23.31 8.01
C LYS A 211 3.30 -23.52 7.81
N LYS A 212 2.91 -24.79 7.67
CA LYS A 212 1.51 -25.19 7.62
C LYS A 212 0.84 -24.98 8.99
N THR A 213 -0.34 -24.38 8.97
CA THR A 213 -1.19 -24.17 10.14
C THR A 213 -2.64 -24.03 9.69
N ASN A 214 -3.57 -24.34 10.59
CA ASN A 214 -5.02 -24.13 10.42
C ASN A 214 -5.53 -22.94 11.25
N GLN A 215 -4.63 -22.23 11.92
CA GLN A 215 -4.92 -21.05 12.73
C GLN A 215 -4.26 -19.82 12.13
N ALA A 216 -4.95 -18.68 12.19
CA ALA A 216 -4.42 -17.41 11.72
C ALA A 216 -4.77 -16.25 12.66
N ILE A 217 -4.07 -15.14 12.47
CA ILE A 217 -4.28 -13.87 13.18
C ILE A 217 -5.05 -12.95 12.23
N PHE A 218 -6.20 -12.46 12.66
CA PHE A 218 -7.07 -11.61 11.85
C PHE A 218 -7.00 -10.19 12.37
N VAL A 219 -6.64 -9.25 11.47
CA VAL A 219 -6.46 -7.84 11.83
C VAL A 219 -7.08 -6.92 10.78
N SER A 220 -7.48 -5.72 11.20
CA SER A 220 -8.06 -4.70 10.34
C SER A 220 -7.02 -3.98 9.47
N GLY A 221 -5.77 -3.95 9.94
CA GLY A 221 -4.68 -3.15 9.35
C GLY A 221 -4.66 -1.68 9.81
N TYR A 222 -5.56 -1.25 10.71
CA TYR A 222 -5.59 0.13 11.23
C TYR A 222 -4.91 0.29 12.59
N THR A 223 -4.73 -0.82 13.31
CA THR A 223 -4.09 -0.81 14.61
C THR A 223 -3.08 -1.94 14.77
N PHE A 224 -2.25 -1.84 15.80
CA PHE A 224 -1.22 -2.80 16.15
C PHE A 224 -1.30 -3.18 17.63
N GLU A 225 -1.24 -4.49 17.89
CA GLU A 225 -0.98 -5.10 19.20
C GLU A 225 0.18 -6.09 19.06
N LYS A 226 1.03 -6.19 20.09
CA LYS A 226 2.29 -6.97 20.06
C LYS A 226 2.14 -8.45 19.69
N SER A 227 0.99 -9.06 19.91
CA SER A 227 0.72 -10.48 19.65
C SER A 227 0.06 -10.69 18.29
N MET A 228 -0.22 -9.62 17.52
CA MET A 228 -0.57 -9.74 16.11
C MET A 228 0.60 -10.28 15.28
N ILE A 229 1.84 -10.04 15.72
CA ILE A 229 3.03 -10.61 15.08
C ILE A 229 3.35 -11.93 15.75
N ASP A 230 3.24 -13.01 14.98
CA ASP A 230 3.53 -14.36 15.46
C ASP A 230 4.13 -15.21 14.34
N LYS A 231 5.28 -15.84 14.60
CA LYS A 231 5.93 -16.73 13.63
C LYS A 231 5.25 -18.10 13.49
N ASN A 232 4.18 -18.36 14.24
CA ASN A 232 3.42 -19.60 14.18
C ASN A 232 2.16 -19.49 13.34
N PHE A 233 1.65 -18.28 13.12
CA PHE A 233 0.38 -18.05 12.46
C PHE A 233 0.49 -16.95 11.40
N PRO A 234 -0.04 -17.16 10.18
CA PRO A 234 -0.10 -16.11 9.19
C PRO A 234 -1.05 -15.00 9.68
N LEU A 235 -0.78 -13.78 9.25
CA LEU A 235 -1.62 -12.64 9.49
C LEU A 235 -2.50 -12.37 8.26
N ILE A 236 -3.80 -12.28 8.51
CA ILE A 236 -4.87 -12.14 7.54
C ILE A 236 -5.51 -10.77 7.74
N LEU A 237 -5.51 -9.95 6.69
CA LEU A 237 -6.22 -8.67 6.68
C LEU A 237 -7.72 -8.89 6.50
N VAL A 238 -8.53 -8.22 7.32
CA VAL A 238 -9.98 -8.22 7.24
C VAL A 238 -10.47 -6.79 7.08
N GLY A 239 -11.40 -6.58 6.15
CA GLY A 239 -12.03 -5.28 5.99
C GLY A 239 -12.92 -4.90 7.16
N LYS A 240 -13.30 -3.62 7.20
CA LYS A 240 -14.14 -3.09 8.28
C LYS A 240 -15.54 -3.71 8.28
N SER A 241 -16.21 -3.73 7.12
CA SER A 241 -17.62 -4.17 7.05
C SER A 241 -17.85 -5.36 6.14
N SER A 242 -16.87 -5.71 5.30
CA SER A 242 -16.99 -6.85 4.40
C SER A 242 -15.63 -7.45 4.04
N VAL A 243 -15.66 -8.67 3.54
CA VAL A 243 -14.49 -9.37 2.98
C VAL A 243 -14.80 -9.76 1.54
N PRO A 244 -13.91 -9.47 0.57
CA PRO A 244 -14.14 -9.87 -0.81
C PRO A 244 -14.31 -11.39 -0.95
N ALA A 245 -15.26 -11.81 -1.79
CA ALA A 245 -15.59 -13.23 -1.95
C ALA A 245 -14.38 -14.10 -2.35
N TYR A 246 -13.53 -13.61 -3.26
CA TYR A 246 -12.31 -14.33 -3.67
C TYR A 246 -11.34 -14.57 -2.51
N TYR A 247 -11.31 -13.65 -1.54
CA TYR A 247 -10.45 -13.74 -0.37
C TYR A 247 -10.99 -14.78 0.61
N ALA A 248 -12.31 -14.79 0.85
CA ALA A 248 -12.95 -15.85 1.63
C ALA A 248 -12.75 -17.25 1.00
N GLU A 249 -12.87 -17.37 -0.34
CA GLU A 249 -12.62 -18.64 -1.04
C GLU A 249 -11.15 -19.10 -0.90
N PHE A 250 -10.19 -18.18 -0.98
CA PHE A 250 -8.78 -18.50 -0.71
C PHE A 250 -8.59 -19.07 0.70
N LEU A 251 -9.18 -18.46 1.72
CA LEU A 251 -9.07 -18.93 3.11
C LEU A 251 -9.65 -20.35 3.31
N LYS A 252 -10.72 -20.70 2.59
CA LYS A 252 -11.23 -22.08 2.54
C LYS A 252 -10.21 -23.04 1.94
N GLN A 253 -9.60 -22.67 0.82
CA GLN A 253 -8.65 -23.51 0.10
C GLN A 253 -7.39 -23.83 0.93
N VAL A 254 -6.95 -22.89 1.77
CA VAL A 254 -5.77 -23.08 2.63
C VAL A 254 -6.08 -23.74 3.98
N ASN A 255 -7.31 -24.22 4.21
CA ASN A 255 -7.75 -24.94 5.41
C ASN A 255 -7.51 -24.17 6.73
N ILE A 256 -7.67 -22.84 6.72
CA ILE A 256 -7.72 -22.07 7.97
C ILE A 256 -9.09 -22.28 8.62
N SER A 257 -9.10 -22.87 9.82
CA SER A 257 -10.30 -23.24 10.56
C SER A 257 -10.47 -22.46 11.87
N SER A 258 -9.44 -21.75 12.34
CA SER A 258 -9.52 -20.94 13.55
C SER A 258 -8.78 -19.61 13.42
N GLY A 259 -9.26 -18.60 14.13
CA GLY A 259 -8.76 -17.23 14.05
C GLY A 259 -8.67 -16.57 15.41
N VAL A 260 -7.63 -15.75 15.60
CA VAL A 260 -7.51 -14.85 16.76
C VAL A 260 -7.72 -13.41 16.29
N VAL A 261 -8.57 -12.67 17.00
CA VAL A 261 -8.81 -11.23 16.80
C VAL A 261 -8.57 -10.49 18.11
N PHE A 262 -8.38 -9.18 18.05
CA PHE A 262 -7.96 -8.37 19.19
C PHE A 262 -9.03 -7.34 19.54
N ALA A 263 -9.41 -7.28 20.81
CA ALA A 263 -10.28 -6.23 21.29
C ALA A 263 -9.55 -4.88 21.19
N GLY A 264 -10.22 -3.89 20.60
CA GLY A 264 -9.65 -2.58 20.33
C GLY A 264 -9.03 -2.44 18.95
N ASP A 265 -8.92 -3.53 18.16
CA ASP A 265 -8.65 -3.39 16.74
C ASP A 265 -9.86 -2.77 16.03
N ALA A 266 -9.60 -1.75 15.20
CA ALA A 266 -10.63 -0.85 14.70
C ALA A 266 -11.67 -1.60 13.87
N ASP A 267 -12.90 -1.66 14.38
CA ASP A 267 -14.08 -2.21 13.71
C ASP A 267 -13.92 -3.65 13.17
N ILE A 268 -13.00 -4.43 13.75
CA ILE A 268 -12.69 -5.80 13.30
C ILE A 268 -13.88 -6.76 13.48
N ILE A 269 -14.80 -6.45 14.39
CA ILE A 269 -15.92 -7.32 14.76
C ILE A 269 -16.86 -7.51 13.57
N ASP A 270 -17.22 -6.45 12.86
CA ASP A 270 -18.15 -6.51 11.74
C ASP A 270 -17.53 -7.27 10.56
N GLY A 271 -16.27 -6.99 10.25
CA GLY A 271 -15.48 -7.71 9.26
C GLY A 271 -15.41 -9.22 9.54
N VAL A 272 -15.17 -9.59 10.79
CA VAL A 272 -15.12 -11.00 11.23
C VAL A 272 -16.50 -11.67 11.14
N GLN A 273 -17.58 -10.96 11.47
CA GLN A 273 -18.93 -11.48 11.30
C GLN A 273 -19.28 -11.72 9.82
N ALA A 274 -18.91 -10.78 8.94
CA ALA A 274 -19.05 -10.93 7.50
C ALA A 274 -18.24 -12.14 6.99
N LEU A 275 -17.01 -12.30 7.49
CA LEU A 275 -16.17 -13.45 7.15
C LEU A 275 -16.78 -14.76 7.63
N ARG A 276 -17.26 -14.83 8.87
CA ARG A 276 -17.92 -16.02 9.46
C ARG A 276 -19.17 -16.44 8.68
N SER A 277 -19.92 -15.47 8.15
CA SER A 277 -21.07 -15.72 7.28
C SER A 277 -20.66 -16.42 5.98
N SER A 278 -19.44 -16.16 5.50
CA SER A 278 -18.85 -16.76 4.31
C SER A 278 -18.10 -18.08 4.61
N LEU A 279 -17.59 -18.23 5.85
CA LEU A 279 -16.79 -19.35 6.36
C LEU A 279 -17.51 -20.06 7.52
N LYS A 280 -18.55 -20.85 7.20
CA LYS A 280 -19.45 -21.47 8.21
C LYS A 280 -18.78 -22.31 9.31
N ASN A 281 -17.57 -22.83 9.07
CA ASN A 281 -16.87 -23.74 9.98
C ASN A 281 -15.62 -23.11 10.63
N MET A 282 -15.57 -21.78 10.72
CA MET A 282 -14.44 -21.08 11.28
C MET A 282 -14.70 -20.60 12.71
N ASP A 283 -13.83 -20.98 13.64
CA ASP A 283 -13.87 -20.55 15.03
C ASP A 283 -13.05 -19.28 15.25
N PHE A 284 -13.59 -18.30 15.98
CA PHE A 284 -12.90 -17.05 16.30
C PHE A 284 -12.75 -16.87 17.81
N PHE A 285 -11.54 -16.51 18.22
CA PHE A 285 -11.19 -16.18 19.60
C PHE A 285 -10.86 -14.69 19.70
N ILE A 286 -11.45 -13.99 20.65
CA ILE A 286 -11.18 -12.58 20.90
C ILE A 286 -10.22 -12.46 22.09
N LYS A 287 -9.05 -11.87 21.88
CA LYS A 287 -8.14 -11.48 22.95
C LYS A 287 -8.59 -10.12 23.50
N PHE A 288 -9.07 -10.07 24.74
CA PHE A 288 -9.56 -8.84 25.37
C PHE A 288 -8.52 -8.09 26.21
N GLY A 289 -7.51 -8.81 26.67
CA GLY A 289 -6.53 -8.29 27.58
C GLY A 289 -5.38 -9.25 27.76
N GLU A 290 -4.49 -8.89 28.66
CA GLU A 290 -3.34 -9.71 29.00
C GLU A 290 -3.02 -9.64 30.48
N GLY A 291 -2.44 -10.73 30.99
CA GLY A 291 -1.98 -10.82 32.37
C GLY A 291 -0.60 -10.18 32.53
N TYR A 292 -0.37 -9.59 33.70
CA TYR A 292 0.92 -9.01 34.08
C TYR A 292 1.40 -9.64 35.38
N ARG A 293 2.71 -9.89 35.49
CA ARG A 293 3.29 -10.43 36.72
C ARG A 293 3.03 -9.45 37.87
N GLY A 294 2.50 -9.97 38.98
CA GLY A 294 2.15 -9.16 40.15
C GLY A 294 0.81 -8.42 40.04
N SER A 295 0.07 -8.57 38.93
CA SER A 295 -1.33 -8.13 38.84
C SER A 295 -2.27 -9.32 38.99
N SER A 296 -3.30 -9.18 39.82
CA SER A 296 -4.40 -10.15 39.93
C SER A 296 -5.50 -9.91 38.87
N GLN A 297 -5.46 -8.78 38.17
CA GLN A 297 -6.44 -8.41 37.16
C GLN A 297 -5.79 -8.39 35.77
N PRO A 298 -6.49 -8.90 34.74
CA PRO A 298 -6.07 -8.69 33.36
C PRO A 298 -6.16 -7.19 33.05
N LEU A 299 -5.19 -6.68 32.31
CA LEU A 299 -5.23 -5.32 31.79
C LEU A 299 -5.66 -5.32 30.33
N PRO A 300 -6.26 -4.21 29.85
CA PRO A 300 -6.59 -4.08 28.44
C PRO A 300 -5.34 -4.18 27.57
N LEU A 301 -5.55 -4.60 26.33
CA LEU A 301 -4.49 -4.64 25.33
C LEU A 301 -3.92 -3.24 25.06
N VAL A 302 -2.61 -3.16 24.85
CA VAL A 302 -1.97 -1.94 24.35
C VAL A 302 -2.13 -1.91 22.84
N ILE A 303 -3.02 -1.04 22.37
CA ILE A 303 -3.33 -0.86 20.95
C ILE A 303 -2.73 0.46 20.46
N MET A 304 -1.94 0.38 19.38
CA MET A 304 -1.37 1.54 18.69
C MET A 304 -2.07 1.74 17.35
N ALA A 305 -2.48 2.96 17.01
CA ALA A 305 -2.91 3.25 15.64
C ALA A 305 -1.70 3.25 14.70
N ILE A 306 -1.82 2.60 13.55
CA ILE A 306 -0.78 2.62 12.50
C ILE A 306 -1.25 3.46 11.32
N PRO A 307 -0.32 4.08 10.54
CA PRO A 307 -0.70 4.83 9.36
C PRO A 307 -1.47 3.94 8.39
N SER A 308 -2.59 4.45 7.91
CA SER A 308 -3.49 3.77 6.98
C SER A 308 -4.26 4.82 6.20
N PRO A 309 -4.64 4.57 4.94
CA PRO A 309 -5.52 5.45 4.20
C PRO A 309 -6.82 5.71 4.97
N LYS A 310 -7.22 6.97 5.07
CA LYS A 310 -8.45 7.41 5.73
C LYS A 310 -9.53 7.61 4.70
N PHE A 311 -10.63 6.87 4.80
CA PHE A 311 -11.77 7.02 3.88
C PHE A 311 -12.91 7.77 4.56
N SER A 312 -13.44 8.81 3.92
CA SER A 312 -14.61 9.53 4.41
C SER A 312 -15.40 10.09 3.23
N ILE A 313 -16.60 9.56 3.00
CA ILE A 313 -17.51 10.03 1.96
C ILE A 313 -18.61 10.86 2.61
N GLU A 314 -18.80 12.07 2.11
CA GLU A 314 -19.94 12.91 2.44
C GLU A 314 -20.92 12.90 1.27
N ILE A 315 -22.17 12.52 1.54
CA ILE A 315 -23.26 12.65 0.58
C ILE A 315 -23.78 14.07 0.65
N LEU A 316 -23.71 14.78 -0.48
CA LEU A 316 -24.14 16.17 -0.58
C LEU A 316 -25.58 16.26 -1.06
N ASP A 317 -25.96 15.44 -2.04
CA ASP A 317 -27.29 15.48 -2.65
C ASP A 317 -27.63 14.16 -3.35
N ILE A 318 -28.92 13.86 -3.49
CA ILE A 318 -29.43 12.82 -4.38
C ILE A 318 -30.69 13.33 -5.08
N SER A 319 -30.80 13.09 -6.38
CA SER A 319 -32.00 13.42 -7.15
C SER A 319 -32.27 12.37 -8.22
N TYR A 320 -33.48 12.33 -8.77
CA TYR A 320 -33.84 11.44 -9.88
C TYR A 320 -34.03 12.22 -11.17
N ASN A 321 -33.34 11.86 -12.24
CA ASN A 321 -33.46 12.50 -13.55
C ASN A 321 -34.39 11.70 -14.48
N ILE A 322 -35.53 12.30 -14.85
CA ILE A 322 -36.55 11.69 -15.72
C ILE A 322 -35.98 11.33 -17.10
N ALA A 323 -35.23 12.25 -17.73
CA ALA A 323 -34.77 12.08 -19.10
C ALA A 323 -33.70 10.99 -19.22
N LEU A 324 -32.89 10.82 -18.17
CA LEU A 324 -31.81 9.83 -18.13
C LEU A 324 -32.21 8.52 -17.46
N LYS A 325 -33.37 8.49 -16.79
CA LYS A 325 -33.86 7.35 -16.02
C LYS A 325 -32.82 6.84 -15.01
N SER A 326 -32.22 7.77 -14.27
CA SER A 326 -31.17 7.46 -13.31
C SER A 326 -31.22 8.38 -12.10
N PHE A 327 -30.67 7.91 -10.98
CA PHE A 327 -30.38 8.75 -9.83
C PHE A 327 -29.05 9.47 -10.01
N GLU A 328 -29.00 10.73 -9.63
CA GLU A 328 -27.82 11.58 -9.59
C GLU A 328 -27.41 11.73 -8.13
N LEU A 329 -26.34 11.03 -7.73
CA LEU A 329 -25.81 11.08 -6.36
C LEU A 329 -24.56 11.96 -6.31
N LYS A 330 -24.64 13.12 -5.66
CA LYS A 330 -23.51 14.03 -5.48
C LYS A 330 -22.81 13.73 -4.16
N VAL A 331 -21.51 13.46 -4.23
CA VAL A 331 -20.68 13.15 -3.06
C VAL A 331 -19.39 13.95 -3.05
N LYS A 332 -18.80 14.07 -1.88
CA LYS A 332 -17.47 14.63 -1.64
C LYS A 332 -16.62 13.65 -0.85
N ASN A 333 -15.40 13.43 -1.32
CA ASN A 333 -14.41 12.71 -0.54
C ASN A 333 -13.73 13.68 0.45
N LYS A 334 -13.83 13.42 1.75
CA LYS A 334 -13.13 14.16 2.81
C LYS A 334 -11.86 13.48 3.29
N GLY A 335 -11.61 12.25 2.84
CA GLY A 335 -10.44 11.46 3.20
C GLY A 335 -9.32 11.53 2.17
N ASP A 336 -8.51 10.47 2.15
CA ASP A 336 -7.55 10.15 1.11
C ASP A 336 -8.28 9.63 -0.14
N PHE A 337 -7.54 9.29 -1.18
CA PHE A 337 -8.09 8.70 -2.40
C PHE A 337 -8.98 7.47 -2.11
N VAL A 338 -10.09 7.35 -2.82
CA VAL A 338 -11.10 6.31 -2.55
C VAL A 338 -11.72 5.76 -3.84
N ALA A 339 -11.79 4.44 -3.94
CA ALA A 339 -12.64 3.72 -4.87
C ALA A 339 -14.07 3.68 -4.31
N LEU A 340 -15.06 3.96 -5.16
CA LEU A 340 -16.43 4.21 -4.72
C LEU A 340 -17.43 3.66 -5.75
N SER A 341 -18.49 3.01 -5.27
CA SER A 341 -19.68 2.66 -6.04
C SER A 341 -20.94 2.86 -5.19
N ALA A 342 -22.09 3.03 -5.85
CA ALA A 342 -23.35 3.21 -5.18
C ALA A 342 -24.45 2.37 -5.84
N SER A 343 -25.42 1.95 -5.05
CA SER A 343 -26.65 1.33 -5.53
C SER A 343 -27.86 1.96 -4.87
N VAL A 344 -28.96 1.98 -5.61
CA VAL A 344 -30.26 2.46 -5.15
C VAL A 344 -31.25 1.32 -5.27
N SER A 345 -32.07 1.13 -4.25
CA SER A 345 -33.17 0.17 -4.25
C SER A 345 -34.47 0.86 -3.85
N ILE A 346 -35.56 0.53 -4.55
CA ILE A 346 -36.91 1.02 -4.29
C ILE A 346 -37.83 -0.19 -4.24
N ASP A 347 -38.65 -0.27 -3.20
CA ASP A 347 -39.63 -1.34 -3.03
C ASP A 347 -40.53 -1.46 -4.27
N LYS A 348 -40.74 -2.69 -4.75
CA LYS A 348 -41.54 -3.06 -5.95
C LYS A 348 -41.05 -2.54 -7.31
N ILE A 349 -40.03 -1.70 -7.37
CA ILE A 349 -39.41 -1.24 -8.63
C ILE A 349 -38.15 -2.05 -8.95
N GLY A 350 -37.32 -2.29 -7.95
CA GLY A 350 -36.04 -3.00 -8.09
C GLY A 350 -34.85 -2.16 -7.65
N SER A 351 -33.66 -2.53 -8.12
CA SER A 351 -32.39 -1.89 -7.76
C SER A 351 -31.54 -1.55 -8.97
N GLY A 352 -30.83 -0.43 -8.90
CA GLY A 352 -29.81 0.00 -9.85
C GLY A 352 -28.45 0.13 -9.18
N GLN A 353 -27.37 -0.04 -9.94
CA GLN A 353 -25.99 0.10 -9.44
C GLN A 353 -25.18 0.98 -10.39
N SER A 354 -24.37 1.89 -9.83
CA SER A 354 -23.43 2.70 -10.59
C SER A 354 -22.21 1.89 -11.03
N SER A 355 -21.49 2.40 -12.01
CA SER A 355 -20.08 2.02 -12.18
C SER A 355 -19.24 2.42 -10.97
N GLN A 356 -18.09 1.76 -10.84
CA GLN A 356 -17.11 2.07 -9.82
C GLN A 356 -16.25 3.25 -10.31
N ILE A 357 -15.92 4.20 -9.44
CA ILE A 357 -15.07 5.34 -9.78
C ILE A 357 -13.96 5.55 -8.75
N LEU A 358 -12.94 6.29 -9.17
CA LEU A 358 -11.81 6.71 -8.35
C LEU A 358 -11.92 8.20 -8.02
N LEU A 359 -12.10 8.52 -6.74
CA LEU A 359 -12.34 9.87 -6.26
C LEU A 359 -11.15 10.36 -5.41
N ASP A 360 -10.51 11.45 -5.83
CA ASP A 360 -9.40 12.06 -5.09
C ASP A 360 -9.84 12.67 -3.77
N SER A 361 -8.87 12.85 -2.87
CA SER A 361 -9.04 13.65 -1.67
C SER A 361 -9.65 15.02 -1.98
N SER A 362 -10.63 15.43 -1.18
CA SER A 362 -11.34 16.71 -1.27
C SER A 362 -12.16 16.95 -2.56
N LYS A 363 -12.17 16.01 -3.50
CA LYS A 363 -12.90 16.15 -4.76
C LYS A 363 -14.40 15.86 -4.58
N THR A 364 -15.21 16.65 -5.27
CA THR A 364 -16.67 16.45 -5.39
C THR A 364 -17.00 15.92 -6.77
N THR A 365 -17.92 14.97 -6.86
CA THR A 365 -18.41 14.42 -8.14
C THR A 365 -19.86 13.97 -8.00
N THR A 366 -20.56 13.83 -9.12
CA THR A 366 -21.92 13.29 -9.18
C THR A 366 -21.91 11.98 -9.93
N PHE A 367 -22.51 10.95 -9.34
CA PHE A 367 -22.69 9.60 -9.85
C PHE A 367 -24.01 9.48 -10.57
N SER A 368 -24.06 8.66 -11.63
CA SER A 368 -25.31 8.19 -12.22
C SER A 368 -25.55 6.76 -11.76
N ILE A 369 -26.72 6.50 -11.18
CA ILE A 369 -27.17 5.18 -10.76
C ILE A 369 -28.38 4.82 -11.63
N PRO A 370 -28.19 4.03 -12.70
CA PRO A 370 -29.26 3.73 -13.65
C PRO A 370 -30.37 2.89 -12.99
N LEU A 371 -31.60 3.41 -12.99
CA LEU A 371 -32.80 2.73 -12.51
C LEU A 371 -34.04 3.41 -13.11
N ASP A 372 -34.84 2.70 -13.91
CA ASP A 372 -36.11 3.24 -14.39
C ASP A 372 -37.15 3.24 -13.26
N ALA A 373 -37.28 4.39 -12.60
CA ALA A 373 -38.14 4.61 -11.44
C ALA A 373 -39.32 5.55 -11.75
N LEU A 374 -39.70 5.69 -13.03
CA LEU A 374 -40.79 6.57 -13.45
C LEU A 374 -42.11 6.27 -12.72
N ALA A 375 -42.39 4.98 -12.48
CA ALA A 375 -43.59 4.53 -11.78
C ALA A 375 -43.61 4.87 -10.27
N ALA A 376 -42.45 5.23 -9.69
CA ALA A 376 -42.34 5.59 -8.28
C ALA A 376 -42.47 7.11 -8.03
N ILE A 377 -42.63 7.91 -9.08
CA ILE A 377 -42.75 9.37 -8.97
C ILE A 377 -44.16 9.72 -8.49
N GLU A 378 -44.23 10.38 -7.33
CA GLU A 378 -45.44 10.96 -6.78
C GLU A 378 -45.19 12.44 -6.46
N LYS A 379 -45.99 13.34 -7.05
CA LYS A 379 -45.89 14.80 -6.80
C LYS A 379 -44.46 15.35 -6.97
N ASN A 380 -43.76 14.96 -8.04
CA ASN A 380 -42.38 15.35 -8.37
C ASN A 380 -41.31 14.88 -7.35
N LYS A 381 -41.61 13.80 -6.61
CA LYS A 381 -40.68 13.19 -5.66
C LYS A 381 -40.77 11.67 -5.70
N ILE A 382 -39.73 10.99 -5.23
CA ILE A 382 -39.76 9.55 -4.94
C ILE A 382 -39.75 9.40 -3.42
N LYS A 383 -40.81 8.79 -2.85
CA LYS A 383 -41.08 8.82 -1.41
C LYS A 383 -39.99 8.19 -0.55
N SER A 384 -39.44 7.06 -0.97
CA SER A 384 -38.47 6.28 -0.19
C SER A 384 -37.50 5.58 -1.12
N VAL A 385 -36.21 5.75 -0.85
CA VAL A 385 -35.09 5.15 -1.57
C VAL A 385 -34.09 4.59 -0.56
N VAL A 386 -33.66 3.35 -0.74
CA VAL A 386 -32.52 2.79 0.00
C VAL A 386 -31.26 3.01 -0.83
N LEU A 387 -30.36 3.85 -0.35
CA LEU A 387 -29.06 4.12 -0.94
C LEU A 387 -28.01 3.29 -0.20
N THR A 388 -27.27 2.47 -0.95
CA THR A 388 -26.09 1.76 -0.45
C THR A 388 -24.86 2.33 -1.13
N ILE A 389 -23.85 2.70 -0.35
CA ILE A 389 -22.57 3.19 -0.85
C ILE A 389 -21.47 2.22 -0.41
N MET A 390 -20.68 1.73 -1.35
CA MET A 390 -19.53 0.88 -1.10
C MET A 390 -18.25 1.62 -1.46
N TYR A 391 -17.28 1.66 -0.55
CA TYR A 391 -16.04 2.39 -0.79
C TYR A 391 -14.83 1.82 -0.06
N GLY A 392 -13.64 2.15 -0.55
CA GLY A 392 -12.37 1.73 0.07
C GLY A 392 -11.16 2.14 -0.76
N GLU A 393 -10.02 1.49 -0.52
CA GLU A 393 -8.72 1.87 -1.10
C GLU A 393 -8.67 1.72 -2.62
N ASP A 394 -9.25 0.61 -3.11
CA ASP A 394 -9.18 0.21 -4.50
C ASP A 394 -10.49 -0.47 -4.95
N MET A 395 -10.68 -0.61 -6.26
CA MET A 395 -11.90 -1.16 -6.86
C MET A 395 -12.22 -2.62 -6.46
N LYS A 396 -11.20 -3.38 -6.05
CA LYS A 396 -11.31 -4.75 -5.56
C LYS A 396 -11.43 -4.82 -4.02
N SER A 397 -11.27 -3.68 -3.33
CA SER A 397 -11.29 -3.52 -1.88
C SER A 397 -12.22 -2.38 -1.45
N MET A 398 -13.49 -2.46 -1.81
CA MET A 398 -14.54 -1.57 -1.29
C MET A 398 -15.20 -2.20 -0.06
N ASP A 399 -14.48 -2.17 1.06
CA ASP A 399 -14.82 -2.88 2.28
C ASP A 399 -15.62 -2.07 3.30
N ASN A 400 -15.84 -0.78 3.04
CA ASN A 400 -16.73 0.09 3.80
C ASN A 400 -18.08 0.16 3.11
N ILE A 401 -19.16 -0.03 3.86
CA ILE A 401 -20.52 -0.04 3.33
C ILE A 401 -21.40 0.85 4.20
N ASP A 402 -21.94 1.92 3.61
CA ASP A 402 -22.95 2.77 4.23
C ASP A 402 -24.33 2.48 3.61
N VAL A 403 -25.35 2.30 4.44
CA VAL A 403 -26.75 2.09 3.99
C VAL A 403 -27.63 3.17 4.59
N LEU A 404 -28.33 3.90 3.74
CA LEU A 404 -29.16 5.05 4.10
C LEU A 404 -30.56 4.90 3.51
N THR A 405 -31.58 5.23 4.28
CA THR A 405 -32.95 5.36 3.77
C THR A 405 -33.26 6.84 3.60
N LEU A 406 -33.48 7.25 2.36
CA LEU A 406 -33.73 8.64 1.98
C LEU A 406 -35.19 8.80 1.59
N ASN A 407 -35.84 9.83 2.14
CA ASN A 407 -37.23 10.13 1.86
C ASN A 407 -37.37 11.36 0.97
N ASP A 408 -38.46 11.42 0.20
CA ASP A 408 -38.83 12.59 -0.60
C ASP A 408 -37.74 13.05 -1.60
N VAL A 409 -37.07 12.08 -2.26
CA VAL A 409 -36.00 12.35 -3.22
C VAL A 409 -36.53 13.19 -4.39
N PRO A 410 -35.94 14.38 -4.67
CA PRO A 410 -36.43 15.29 -5.69
C PRO A 410 -36.28 14.73 -7.11
N VAL A 411 -37.21 15.09 -7.99
CA VAL A 411 -37.20 14.71 -9.41
C VAL A 411 -36.82 15.91 -10.29
N LEU A 412 -35.84 15.71 -11.16
CA LEU A 412 -35.32 16.66 -12.14
C LEU A 412 -35.65 16.22 -13.57
N ASN A 413 -35.75 17.19 -14.48
CA ASN A 413 -35.98 16.92 -15.89
C ASN A 413 -35.05 17.76 -16.76
N TYR A 414 -33.94 17.16 -17.22
CA TYR A 414 -33.04 17.78 -18.18
C TYR A 414 -32.29 16.72 -18.98
N SER A 415 -31.97 17.04 -20.24
CA SER A 415 -31.18 16.17 -21.12
C SER A 415 -29.68 16.50 -21.05
N ASP A 416 -28.83 15.48 -21.12
CA ASP A 416 -27.38 15.65 -21.29
C ASP A 416 -27.00 15.46 -22.77
N ASN A 417 -26.57 16.54 -23.41
CA ASN A 417 -26.17 16.54 -24.83
C ASN A 417 -24.67 16.34 -25.05
N SER A 418 -23.92 15.93 -24.02
CA SER A 418 -22.51 15.60 -24.15
C SER A 418 -22.28 14.38 -25.05
N SER A 419 -21.22 14.43 -25.84
CA SER A 419 -20.76 13.35 -26.70
C SER A 419 -19.25 13.47 -26.83
N VAL A 420 -18.51 12.49 -26.35
CA VAL A 420 -17.05 12.44 -26.43
C VAL A 420 -16.62 11.07 -26.96
N SER A 421 -15.63 11.05 -27.85
CA SER A 421 -15.00 9.84 -28.39
C SER A 421 -13.49 9.91 -28.26
N ILE A 422 -12.88 8.76 -27.95
CA ILE A 422 -11.44 8.55 -28.12
C ILE A 422 -11.13 8.42 -29.60
N LEU A 423 -10.18 9.22 -30.10
CA LEU A 423 -9.63 9.10 -31.44
C LEU A 423 -8.34 8.28 -31.45
N GLY A 424 -7.56 8.34 -30.37
CA GLY A 424 -6.30 7.58 -30.26
C GLY A 424 -5.64 7.75 -28.91
N ILE A 425 -4.79 6.77 -28.58
CA ILE A 425 -3.93 6.77 -27.40
C ILE A 425 -2.50 6.61 -27.91
N GLU A 426 -1.63 7.56 -27.58
CA GLU A 426 -0.24 7.58 -28.00
C GLU A 426 0.67 7.57 -26.75
N TYR A 427 1.84 6.95 -26.79
CA TYR A 427 2.86 7.07 -25.74
C TYR A 427 4.10 7.76 -26.29
N SER A 428 4.59 8.79 -25.58
CA SER A 428 5.79 9.56 -25.94
C SER A 428 6.96 9.16 -25.01
N PRO A 429 7.96 8.41 -25.50
CA PRO A 429 9.14 8.07 -24.70
C PRO A 429 9.89 9.27 -24.14
N LYS A 430 9.96 10.36 -24.93
CA LYS A 430 10.70 11.57 -24.58
C LYS A 430 10.09 12.34 -23.42
N SER A 431 8.77 12.46 -23.40
CA SER A 431 8.04 13.16 -22.33
C SER A 431 7.51 12.23 -21.25
N GLN A 432 7.69 10.91 -21.41
CA GLN A 432 7.24 9.87 -20.47
C GLN A 432 5.76 10.05 -20.11
N GLU A 433 4.93 10.25 -21.14
CA GLU A 433 3.51 10.53 -20.99
C GLU A 433 2.69 9.83 -22.07
N PHE A 434 1.46 9.49 -21.72
CA PHE A 434 0.40 9.08 -22.64
C PHE A 434 -0.35 10.31 -23.12
N ILE A 435 -0.55 10.41 -24.43
CA ILE A 435 -1.30 11.47 -25.10
C ILE A 435 -2.62 10.88 -25.58
N LEU A 436 -3.69 11.26 -24.90
CA LEU A 436 -5.05 10.87 -25.24
C LEU A 436 -5.67 11.92 -26.15
N THR A 437 -6.05 11.52 -27.37
CA THR A 437 -6.76 12.42 -28.30
C THR A 437 -8.25 12.13 -28.25
N LEU A 438 -9.03 13.14 -27.86
CA LEU A 438 -10.48 13.08 -27.75
C LEU A 438 -11.13 14.01 -28.78
N ASP A 439 -12.33 13.70 -29.22
CA ASP A 439 -13.18 14.58 -30.02
C ASP A 439 -14.61 14.62 -29.49
N GLY A 440 -15.30 15.75 -29.69
CA GLY A 440 -16.69 15.96 -29.30
C GLY A 440 -16.92 17.20 -28.43
N LYS A 441 -17.94 17.15 -27.56
CA LYS A 441 -18.37 18.27 -26.71
C LYS A 441 -18.81 17.77 -25.34
N GLY A 442 -18.26 18.36 -24.29
CA GLY A 442 -18.64 18.09 -22.89
C GLY A 442 -17.46 18.15 -21.94
N PHE A 443 -17.66 17.61 -20.74
CA PHE A 443 -16.61 17.29 -19.78
C PHE A 443 -16.41 15.78 -19.77
N VAL A 444 -15.17 15.33 -19.54
CA VAL A 444 -14.81 13.93 -19.49
C VAL A 444 -13.81 13.66 -18.37
N GLU A 445 -13.99 12.54 -17.67
CA GLU A 445 -13.00 11.96 -16.76
C GLU A 445 -13.05 10.43 -16.91
N GLY A 446 -12.06 9.70 -16.42
CA GLY A 446 -12.14 8.24 -16.48
C GLY A 446 -10.82 7.53 -16.25
N THR A 447 -10.75 6.29 -16.72
CA THR A 447 -9.57 5.44 -16.61
C THR A 447 -9.29 4.71 -17.92
N ILE A 448 -8.01 4.50 -18.22
CA ILE A 448 -7.53 3.64 -19.29
C ILE A 448 -6.70 2.54 -18.63
N SER A 449 -7.07 1.28 -18.83
CA SER A 449 -6.42 0.12 -18.23
C SER A 449 -5.90 -0.85 -19.29
N PHE A 450 -4.68 -1.34 -19.10
CA PHE A 450 -4.02 -2.32 -19.97
C PHE A 450 -3.00 -3.14 -19.16
N ASN A 451 -2.50 -4.23 -19.73
CA ASN A 451 -1.46 -5.05 -19.11
C ASN A 451 -0.15 -4.91 -19.88
N ILE A 452 0.92 -4.47 -19.23
CA ILE A 452 2.27 -4.53 -19.80
C ILE A 452 2.98 -5.72 -19.15
N ASN A 453 3.34 -6.75 -19.91
CA ASN A 453 4.07 -7.91 -19.39
C ASN A 453 3.43 -8.51 -18.11
N ASN A 454 2.13 -8.81 -18.16
CA ASN A 454 1.31 -9.29 -17.03
C ASN A 454 1.18 -8.33 -15.83
N ARG A 455 1.73 -7.12 -15.91
CA ARG A 455 1.54 -6.07 -14.90
C ARG A 455 0.34 -5.20 -15.28
N PRO A 456 -0.70 -5.11 -14.43
CA PRO A 456 -1.82 -4.21 -14.70
C PRO A 456 -1.38 -2.76 -14.56
N VAL A 457 -1.76 -1.94 -15.53
CA VAL A 457 -1.56 -0.50 -15.55
C VAL A 457 -2.93 0.17 -15.67
N ALA A 458 -3.19 1.16 -14.83
CA ALA A 458 -4.38 1.99 -14.90
C ALA A 458 -3.97 3.47 -14.94
N LEU A 459 -4.17 4.10 -16.09
CA LEU A 459 -3.98 5.54 -16.29
C LEU A 459 -5.26 6.27 -15.95
N ARG A 460 -5.12 7.39 -15.26
CA ARG A 460 -6.26 8.24 -14.90
C ARG A 460 -6.39 9.39 -15.88
N VAL A 461 -7.58 9.51 -16.49
CA VAL A 461 -7.94 10.64 -17.34
C VAL A 461 -8.48 11.75 -16.43
N PRO A 462 -7.75 12.88 -16.25
CA PRO A 462 -8.20 13.98 -15.43
C PRO A 462 -9.45 14.62 -16.02
N LEU A 463 -10.25 15.26 -15.17
CA LEU A 463 -11.44 15.99 -15.56
C LEU A 463 -11.10 17.09 -16.56
N THR A 464 -11.53 16.92 -17.81
CA THR A 464 -11.14 17.77 -18.93
C THR A 464 -12.37 18.24 -19.70
N LYS A 465 -12.38 19.51 -20.09
CA LYS A 465 -13.39 20.06 -21.01
C LYS A 465 -12.98 19.74 -22.44
N VAL A 466 -13.84 19.06 -23.19
CA VAL A 466 -13.66 18.72 -24.60
C VAL A 466 -14.53 19.64 -25.46
N SER A 467 -13.91 20.28 -26.45
CA SER A 467 -14.58 21.16 -27.41
C SER A 467 -13.93 21.02 -28.79
N GLY A 468 -14.31 19.97 -29.51
CA GLY A 468 -13.60 19.47 -30.69
C GLY A 468 -12.42 18.59 -30.30
N ILE A 469 -11.40 18.55 -31.16
CA ILE A 469 -10.20 17.74 -30.93
C ILE A 469 -9.41 18.30 -29.74
N THR A 470 -9.30 17.52 -28.67
CA THR A 470 -8.62 17.87 -27.42
C THR A 470 -7.57 16.81 -27.09
N LYS A 471 -6.35 17.23 -26.74
CA LYS A 471 -5.29 16.32 -26.29
C LYS A 471 -5.11 16.41 -24.78
N ILE A 472 -5.00 15.26 -24.11
CA ILE A 472 -4.75 15.14 -22.68
C ILE A 472 -3.44 14.39 -22.49
N ASN A 473 -2.52 14.98 -21.72
CA ASN A 473 -1.25 14.35 -21.41
C ASN A 473 -1.29 13.75 -20.01
N ILE A 474 -0.96 12.47 -19.87
CA ILE A 474 -0.95 11.72 -18.61
C ILE A 474 0.46 11.19 -18.38
N LYS A 475 1.18 11.76 -17.41
CA LYS A 475 2.53 11.32 -17.07
C LYS A 475 2.51 9.90 -16.51
N TYR A 476 3.34 9.03 -17.08
CA TYR A 476 3.50 7.66 -16.61
C TYR A 476 4.83 7.11 -17.12
N LEU A 477 5.71 6.73 -16.20
CA LEU A 477 7.06 6.28 -16.53
C LEU A 477 7.06 4.81 -16.93
N LEU A 478 7.55 4.53 -18.15
CA LEU A 478 7.81 3.17 -18.62
C LEU A 478 9.31 2.93 -18.74
N SER A 479 9.77 1.74 -18.29
CA SER A 479 11.14 1.30 -18.56
C SER A 479 11.38 1.12 -20.06
N SER A 480 12.64 1.14 -20.49
CA SER A 480 13.00 0.89 -21.90
C SER A 480 12.49 -0.46 -22.41
N GLU A 481 12.43 -1.47 -21.53
CA GLU A 481 11.87 -2.78 -21.84
C GLU A 481 10.34 -2.71 -22.01
N GLU A 482 9.63 -2.04 -21.11
CA GLU A 482 8.17 -1.87 -21.19
C GLU A 482 7.73 -1.10 -22.43
N GLN A 483 8.52 -0.10 -22.85
CA GLN A 483 8.27 0.66 -24.08
C GLN A 483 8.27 -0.23 -25.33
N ALA A 484 9.03 -1.34 -25.34
CA ALA A 484 9.04 -2.28 -26.46
C ALA A 484 7.72 -3.06 -26.59
N TYR A 485 6.97 -3.20 -25.51
CA TYR A 485 5.70 -3.94 -25.47
C TYR A 485 4.46 -3.08 -25.72
N ILE A 486 4.60 -1.74 -25.74
CA ILE A 486 3.42 -0.87 -25.74
C ILE A 486 2.87 -0.58 -27.14
N ASP A 487 3.68 -0.74 -28.19
CA ASP A 487 3.22 -0.48 -29.55
C ASP A 487 2.13 -1.48 -29.95
N LYS A 488 0.93 -0.95 -30.26
CA LYS A 488 -0.30 -1.69 -30.59
C LYS A 488 -0.91 -2.47 -29.43
N LEU A 489 -0.50 -2.19 -28.19
CA LEU A 489 -1.13 -2.79 -27.02
C LEU A 489 -2.60 -2.32 -26.92
N GLU A 490 -3.53 -3.24 -26.70
CA GLU A 490 -4.94 -2.88 -26.50
C GLU A 490 -5.18 -2.33 -25.09
N GLY A 491 -5.68 -1.10 -25.02
CA GLY A 491 -6.15 -0.47 -23.79
C GLY A 491 -7.66 -0.46 -23.71
N ASN A 492 -8.21 -0.96 -22.60
CA ASN A 492 -9.61 -0.77 -22.24
C ASN A 492 -9.78 0.61 -21.62
N TYR A 493 -10.80 1.36 -22.01
CA TYR A 493 -11.13 2.64 -21.39
C TYR A 493 -12.54 2.63 -20.82
N ALA A 494 -12.72 3.35 -19.72
CA ALA A 494 -14.02 3.67 -19.13
C ALA A 494 -14.04 5.19 -18.90
N LEU A 495 -14.78 5.90 -19.76
CA LEU A 495 -14.90 7.36 -19.72
C LEU A 495 -16.28 7.76 -19.23
N ARG A 496 -16.33 8.67 -18.27
CA ARG A 496 -17.53 9.34 -17.79
C ARG A 496 -17.61 10.70 -18.44
N LEU A 497 -18.74 11.03 -19.05
CA LEU A 497 -18.95 12.27 -19.77
C LEU A 497 -20.23 12.97 -19.34
N GLY A 498 -20.21 14.30 -19.41
CA GLY A 498 -21.32 15.12 -19.01
C GLY A 498 -21.27 16.53 -19.58
N GLN A 499 -22.43 17.19 -19.67
CA GLN A 499 -22.49 18.58 -20.13
C GLN A 499 -21.93 19.57 -19.09
N LYS A 500 -21.96 19.23 -17.80
CA LYS A 500 -21.46 20.04 -16.68
C LYS A 500 -20.24 19.38 -16.04
N GLN A 501 -19.35 20.21 -15.48
CA GLN A 501 -18.10 19.75 -14.88
C GLN A 501 -18.31 18.79 -13.70
N ASP A 502 -19.33 19.05 -12.87
CA ASP A 502 -19.63 18.26 -11.67
C ASP A 502 -20.66 17.15 -11.91
N VAL A 503 -21.14 16.98 -13.14
CA VAL A 503 -22.24 16.07 -13.47
C VAL A 503 -21.91 15.24 -14.71
N LEU A 504 -21.27 14.09 -14.50
CA LEU A 504 -20.81 13.16 -15.54
C LEU A 504 -21.69 11.90 -15.56
N LEU A 505 -22.73 11.93 -16.39
CA LEU A 505 -23.88 11.01 -16.31
C LEU A 505 -23.81 9.87 -17.31
N LYS A 506 -23.13 10.08 -18.43
CA LYS A 506 -22.95 9.08 -19.46
C LYS A 506 -21.64 8.33 -19.23
N GLU A 507 -21.66 7.04 -19.48
CA GLU A 507 -20.47 6.21 -19.45
C GLU A 507 -20.22 5.63 -20.85
N LYS A 508 -18.95 5.63 -21.24
CA LYS A 508 -18.49 5.05 -22.50
C LYS A 508 -17.32 4.13 -22.19
N ILE A 509 -17.58 2.84 -22.35
CA ILE A 509 -16.60 1.78 -22.22
C ILE A 509 -16.20 1.32 -23.63
N GLY A 510 -14.91 1.10 -23.85
CA GLY A 510 -14.43 0.58 -25.13
C GLY A 510 -12.97 0.19 -25.09
N GLN A 511 -12.42 -0.07 -26.27
CA GLN A 511 -11.02 -0.43 -26.47
C GLN A 511 -10.37 0.49 -27.49
N ALA A 512 -9.09 0.78 -27.30
CA ALA A 512 -8.27 1.51 -28.25
C ALA A 512 -6.83 0.99 -28.22
N GLN A 513 -6.19 0.93 -29.39
CA GLN A 513 -4.78 0.57 -29.48
C GLN A 513 -3.91 1.75 -29.05
N ILE A 514 -2.92 1.44 -28.23
CA ILE A 514 -1.87 2.38 -27.83
C ILE A 514 -0.80 2.37 -28.91
N GLN A 515 -0.44 3.54 -29.41
CA GLN A 515 0.62 3.69 -30.41
C GLN A 515 1.88 4.27 -29.79
N LEU A 516 3.03 3.66 -30.05
CA LEU A 516 4.29 4.25 -29.66
C LEU A 516 4.60 5.40 -30.62
N LEU A 517 4.75 6.62 -30.10
CA LEU A 517 5.23 7.75 -30.88
C LEU A 517 6.68 7.49 -31.25
N LYS A 518 6.87 6.92 -32.44
CA LYS A 518 8.17 6.88 -33.08
C LYS A 518 8.57 8.32 -33.28
N GLU A 519 9.67 8.72 -32.64
CA GLU A 519 10.30 9.96 -33.02
C GLU A 519 10.45 9.89 -34.54
N LYS A 520 9.85 10.86 -35.24
CA LYS A 520 10.33 11.15 -36.59
C LYS A 520 11.79 11.39 -36.33
N SER A 521 12.63 10.43 -36.72
CA SER A 521 14.06 10.61 -36.67
C SER A 521 14.25 11.91 -37.40
N SER A 522 14.50 12.99 -36.66
CA SER A 522 15.18 14.12 -37.21
C SER A 522 16.54 13.53 -37.52
N GLN A 523 16.62 12.84 -38.67
CA GLN A 523 17.74 12.94 -39.54
C GLN A 523 17.85 14.44 -39.79
N SER A 524 18.41 15.16 -38.82
CA SER A 524 19.46 16.08 -39.15
C SER A 524 20.42 15.20 -39.93
N SER A 525 20.22 15.13 -41.24
CA SER A 525 21.36 15.12 -42.12
C SER A 525 22.16 16.31 -41.62
N LEU A 526 23.13 16.05 -40.74
CA LEU A 526 24.37 16.79 -40.76
C LEU A 526 24.73 16.73 -42.23
N ASP A 527 24.34 17.79 -42.95
CA ASP A 527 24.55 17.91 -44.38
C ASP A 527 26.03 17.58 -44.53
N ALA A 528 26.37 16.51 -45.24
CA ALA A 528 27.75 16.01 -45.27
C ALA A 528 28.71 17.14 -45.68
N LYS A 529 28.18 18.15 -46.39
CA LYS A 529 28.83 19.45 -46.63
C LYS A 529 29.18 20.23 -45.36
N SER A 530 28.28 20.40 -44.40
CA SER A 530 28.58 21.09 -43.14
C SER A 530 29.68 20.40 -42.32
N PHE A 531 29.68 19.07 -42.26
CA PHE A 531 30.71 18.30 -41.56
C PHE A 531 32.05 18.33 -42.32
N SER A 532 32.04 18.25 -43.66
CA SER A 532 33.27 18.41 -44.45
C SER A 532 33.84 19.82 -44.35
N THR A 533 32.98 20.85 -44.30
CA THR A 533 33.42 22.25 -44.13
C THR A 533 34.02 22.46 -42.75
N PHE A 534 33.43 21.88 -41.70
CA PHE A 534 33.98 21.93 -40.34
C PHE A 534 35.36 21.23 -40.25
N ILE A 535 35.50 20.03 -40.84
CA ILE A 535 36.79 19.34 -40.91
C ILE A 535 37.82 20.17 -41.70
N PHE A 536 37.40 20.79 -42.81
CA PHE A 536 38.30 21.63 -43.61
C PHE A 536 38.80 22.85 -42.82
N PHE A 537 37.93 23.53 -42.06
CA PHE A 537 38.32 24.64 -41.19
C PHE A 537 39.25 24.18 -40.06
N LEU A 538 38.99 23.01 -39.45
CA LEU A 538 39.85 22.45 -38.42
C LEU A 538 41.27 22.16 -38.95
N VAL A 539 41.36 21.54 -40.13
CA VAL A 539 42.64 21.24 -40.78
C VAL A 539 43.37 22.53 -41.19
N ALA A 540 42.65 23.51 -41.74
CA ALA A 540 43.24 24.81 -42.09
C ALA A 540 43.78 25.54 -40.85
N ALA A 541 43.04 25.53 -39.73
CA ALA A 541 43.48 26.13 -38.48
C ALA A 541 44.74 25.44 -37.91
N LEU A 542 44.83 24.11 -38.00
CA LEU A 542 46.02 23.36 -37.59
C LEU A 542 47.24 23.68 -38.46
N ILE A 543 47.06 23.80 -39.78
CA ILE A 543 48.13 24.19 -40.71
C ILE A 543 48.62 25.61 -40.41
N VAL A 544 47.71 26.57 -40.23
CA VAL A 544 48.06 27.96 -39.88
C VAL A 544 48.78 28.01 -38.54
N GLY A 545 48.29 27.29 -37.53
CA GLY A 545 48.95 27.16 -36.23
C GLY A 545 50.38 26.60 -36.35
N PHE A 546 50.59 25.58 -37.19
CA PHE A 546 51.90 25.00 -37.44
C PHE A 546 52.85 25.96 -38.16
N ILE A 547 52.36 26.73 -39.14
CA ILE A 547 53.15 27.75 -39.85
C ILE A 547 53.56 28.86 -38.88
N ILE A 548 52.63 29.38 -38.06
CA ILE A 548 52.92 30.40 -37.04
C ILE A 548 53.96 29.87 -36.05
N PHE A 549 53.80 28.63 -35.58
CA PHE A 549 54.77 27.98 -34.69
C PHE A 549 56.17 27.89 -35.33
N LYS A 550 56.27 27.53 -36.61
CA LYS A 550 57.55 27.50 -37.34
C LYS A 550 58.18 28.88 -37.49
N ILE A 551 57.39 29.92 -37.79
CA ILE A 551 57.87 31.31 -37.92
C ILE A 551 58.39 31.82 -36.57
N LEU A 552 57.64 31.58 -35.49
CA LEU A 552 58.03 31.97 -34.13
C LEU A 552 59.30 31.24 -33.67
N ASN A 553 59.50 29.97 -34.03
CA ASN A 553 60.73 29.25 -33.72
C ASN A 553 61.91 29.66 -34.59
N LYS A 554 61.70 30.04 -35.86
CA LYS A 554 62.78 30.52 -36.73
C LYS A 554 63.31 31.89 -36.29
N SER A 555 62.44 32.76 -35.76
CA SER A 555 62.85 34.04 -35.16
C SER A 555 63.70 33.90 -33.91
N LYS A 556 63.69 32.74 -33.23
CA LYS A 556 64.53 32.49 -32.05
C LYS A 556 65.93 31.96 -32.39
N SER A 557 66.20 31.50 -33.62
CA SER A 557 67.55 31.02 -33.98
C SER A 557 68.49 32.09 -34.51
N ASP A 558 68.02 33.31 -34.74
CA ASP A 558 68.85 34.42 -35.25
C ASP A 558 69.29 35.39 -34.13
N HIS A 559 69.06 35.02 -32.86
CA HIS A 559 69.52 35.76 -31.67
C HIS A 559 70.16 34.86 -30.61
N PHE A 560 70.96 33.88 -31.05
CA PHE A 560 71.96 33.21 -30.21
C PHE A 560 73.26 32.99 -30.98
#